data_AF-A0A073J646-F1
#
_entry.id   AF-A0A073J646-F1
#
_cell.length_a   1.000
_cell.length_b   1.000
_cell.length_c   1.000
_cell.angle_alpha   90.00
_cell.angle_beta   90.00
_cell.angle_gamma   90.00
#
_symmetry.space_group_name_H-M   'P 1'
#
loop_
_entity.id
_entity.type
_entity.pdbx_description
1 polymer ?
#
loop_
_entity_poly.entity_id
_entity_poly.type
_entity_poly.pdbx_seq_one_letter_code
_entity_poly.pdbx_strand_id
1 'polypeptide(L)'
;MAGSLSVKKVIWFLKIVLSFDDGIAILLGTAPVPASEEIYHAIRVPRNDCGVRIDGGRGICAAEVIIMAIEPFEEIVDGLGGWARIHALTQSFRAENPRMWEKLVPIVSLIQPGGKIRDGLGGMSAMLSQRFGGVGEKTLRRWKKEIIRALAIHLLTWAYTDGFSLNYYPPKKLN
;
A
#
# COMPACT_ATOMS: atom_id res chain seq x y z
N MET A 1 21.30 5.33 11.21
CA MET A 1 21.62 4.42 10.09
C MET A 1 20.34 4.20 9.31
N ALA A 2 20.16 4.88 8.16
CA ALA A 2 18.95 4.75 7.35
C ALA A 2 18.88 3.32 6.78
N GLY A 3 17.93 2.51 7.25
CA GLY A 3 17.76 1.14 6.78
C GLY A 3 17.33 1.15 5.31
N SER A 4 18.16 0.59 4.43
CA SER A 4 17.97 0.65 2.97
C SER A 4 16.52 0.41 2.54
N LEU A 5 16.02 1.34 1.72
CA LEU A 5 14.67 1.28 1.17
C LEU A 5 14.57 0.08 0.21
N SER A 6 13.56 -0.77 0.39
CA SER A 6 13.42 -2.00 -0.41
C SER A 6 12.01 -2.14 -0.98
N VAL A 7 11.89 -2.88 -2.08
CA VAL A 7 10.59 -3.18 -2.71
C VAL A 7 9.59 -3.77 -1.70
N LYS A 8 10.06 -4.60 -0.75
CA LYS A 8 9.19 -5.17 0.28
C LYS A 8 8.64 -4.10 1.22
N LYS A 9 9.47 -3.15 1.66
CA LYS A 9 9.06 -2.02 2.52
C LYS A 9 8.05 -1.14 1.80
N VAL A 10 8.30 -0.77 0.54
CA VAL A 10 7.38 0.08 -0.24
C VAL A 10 6.06 -0.64 -0.53
N ILE A 11 6.07 -1.95 -0.82
CA ILE A 11 4.83 -2.73 -0.94
C ILE A 11 4.04 -2.72 0.38
N TRP A 12 4.71 -2.82 1.53
CA TRP A 12 4.05 -2.75 2.82
C TRP A 12 3.42 -1.37 3.06
N PHE A 13 4.15 -0.29 2.80
CA PHE A 13 3.64 1.08 2.81
C PHE A 13 2.40 1.24 1.91
N LEU A 14 2.49 0.83 0.64
CA LEU A 14 1.37 0.93 -0.30
C LEU A 14 0.16 0.13 0.17
N LYS A 15 0.35 -1.03 0.82
CA LYS A 15 -0.77 -1.81 1.35
C LYS A 15 -1.48 -1.12 2.51
N ILE A 16 -0.75 -0.38 3.35
CA ILE A 16 -1.34 0.42 4.43
C ILE A 16 -2.14 1.56 3.83
N VAL A 17 -1.53 2.33 2.92
CA VAL A 17 -2.23 3.45 2.27
C VAL A 17 -3.48 2.97 1.53
N LEU A 18 -3.37 1.87 0.77
CA LEU A 18 -4.50 1.28 0.04
C LEU A 18 -5.51 0.53 0.94
N SER A 19 -5.30 0.48 2.26
CA SER A 19 -6.29 -0.06 3.20
C SER A 19 -7.31 0.97 3.67
N PHE A 20 -6.98 2.26 3.58
CA PHE A 20 -7.92 3.34 3.85
C PHE A 20 -8.99 3.39 2.76
N ASP A 21 -10.20 3.82 3.13
CA ASP A 21 -11.32 3.96 2.18
C ASP A 21 -10.92 4.90 1.00
N ASP A 22 -10.17 5.96 1.29
CA ASP A 22 -9.65 6.93 0.32
C ASP A 22 -8.23 6.64 -0.17
N GLY A 23 -7.72 5.41 0.00
CA GLY A 23 -6.32 5.07 -0.28
C GLY A 23 -5.81 5.43 -1.68
N ILE A 24 -6.66 5.33 -2.71
CA ILE A 24 -6.32 5.77 -4.07
C ILE A 24 -6.22 7.29 -4.15
N ALA A 25 -7.14 8.01 -3.53
CA ALA A 25 -7.16 9.47 -3.52
C ALA A 25 -5.97 10.03 -2.72
N ILE A 26 -5.60 9.37 -1.62
CA ILE A 26 -4.39 9.68 -0.84
C ILE A 26 -3.15 9.55 -1.73
N LEU A 27 -2.96 8.42 -2.44
CA LEU A 27 -1.80 8.24 -3.32
C LEU A 27 -1.75 9.25 -4.48
N LEU A 28 -2.90 9.72 -4.95
CA LEU A 28 -2.99 10.73 -6.01
C LEU A 28 -2.80 12.17 -5.49
N GLY A 29 -2.79 12.38 -4.16
CA GLY A 29 -2.72 13.70 -3.54
C GLY A 29 -4.03 14.49 -3.63
N THR A 30 -5.16 13.82 -3.87
CA THR A 30 -6.49 14.45 -3.93
C THR A 30 -7.27 14.32 -2.61
N ALA A 31 -6.76 13.53 -1.66
CA ALA A 31 -7.22 13.42 -0.29
C ALA A 31 -6.04 13.70 0.67
N PRO A 32 -6.29 14.18 1.90
CA PRO A 32 -5.23 14.44 2.87
C PRO A 32 -4.50 13.15 3.25
N VAL A 33 -3.23 13.29 3.60
CA VAL A 33 -2.43 12.20 4.19
C VAL A 33 -3.07 11.80 5.53
N PRO A 34 -3.23 10.49 5.81
CA PRO A 34 -3.77 10.01 7.09
C PRO A 34 -2.97 10.54 8.28
N ALA A 35 -3.66 10.84 9.37
CA ALA A 35 -3.00 11.25 10.61
C ALA A 35 -2.21 10.08 11.22
N SER A 36 -1.19 10.40 12.02
CA SER A 36 -0.35 9.42 12.72
C SER A 36 -1.16 8.38 13.50
N GLU A 37 -2.27 8.78 14.12
CA GLU A 37 -3.17 7.87 14.84
C GLU A 37 -3.87 6.88 13.90
N GLU A 38 -4.32 7.34 12.73
CA GLU A 38 -4.98 6.50 11.73
C GLU A 38 -4.01 5.48 11.14
N ILE A 39 -2.76 5.91 10.88
CA ILE A 39 -1.67 5.03 10.44
C ILE A 39 -1.37 3.99 11.51
N TYR A 40 -1.27 4.41 12.77
CA TYR A 40 -1.06 3.52 13.91
C TYR A 40 -2.15 2.45 14.02
N HIS A 41 -3.42 2.84 13.87
CA HIS A 41 -4.55 1.91 13.87
C HIS A 41 -4.53 0.96 12.66
N ALA A 42 -4.11 1.42 11.49
CA ALA A 42 -3.96 0.58 10.30
C ALA A 42 -2.79 -0.42 10.41
N ILE A 43 -1.70 -0.06 11.10
CA ILE A 43 -0.54 -0.92 11.34
C ILE A 43 -0.83 -1.95 12.43
N ARG A 44 -1.53 -1.56 13.50
CA ARG A 44 -1.87 -2.47 14.60
C ARG A 44 -2.81 -3.58 14.12
N VAL A 45 -2.26 -4.78 13.97
CA VAL A 45 -3.07 -6.00 14.02
C VAL A 45 -3.75 -6.03 15.40
N PRO A 46 -5.07 -6.28 15.50
CA PRO A 46 -5.72 -6.44 16.79
C PRO A 46 -5.05 -7.59 17.53
N ARG A 47 -4.22 -7.27 18.53
CA ARG A 47 -3.72 -8.23 19.49
C ARG A 47 -4.79 -8.35 20.56
N ASN A 48 -5.23 -9.58 20.84
CA ASN A 48 -5.87 -9.84 22.12
C ASN A 48 -4.91 -9.37 23.21
N ASP A 49 -5.40 -8.52 24.08
CA ASP A 49 -4.62 -7.94 25.17
C ASP A 49 -4.26 -9.09 26.13
N CYS A 50 -3.09 -9.70 25.93
CA CYS A 50 -2.53 -10.67 26.85
C CYS A 50 -2.04 -9.89 28.06
N GLY A 51 -2.96 -9.50 28.94
CA GLY A 51 -2.78 -8.54 30.03
C GLY A 51 -1.67 -8.87 31.03
N VAL A 52 -0.42 -8.76 30.61
CA VAL A 52 0.74 -8.80 31.50
C VAL A 52 0.96 -7.39 32.00
N ARG A 53 0.39 -7.10 33.17
CA ARG A 53 0.74 -5.91 33.95
C ARG A 53 2.16 -6.11 34.49
N ILE A 54 3.12 -5.38 33.94
CA ILE A 54 4.46 -5.32 34.52
C ILE A 54 4.40 -4.31 35.67
N ASP A 55 4.43 -4.81 36.90
CA ASP A 55 4.61 -3.96 38.09
C ASP A 55 5.96 -3.23 38.00
N GLY A 56 5.91 -1.89 38.04
CA GLY A 56 7.09 -1.02 38.11
C GLY A 56 7.52 -0.32 36.81
N GLY A 57 6.86 -0.56 35.68
CA GLY A 57 7.13 0.17 34.43
C GLY A 57 6.56 1.59 34.48
N ARG A 58 7.39 2.63 34.30
CA ARG A 58 6.85 3.96 33.95
C ARG A 58 6.03 3.80 32.68
N GLY A 59 4.73 4.09 32.74
CA GLY A 59 3.87 4.03 31.57
C GLY A 59 4.44 4.91 30.47
N ILE A 60 4.84 4.29 29.35
CA ILE A 60 5.21 5.02 28.13
C ILE A 60 3.96 5.80 27.70
N CYS A 61 4.11 7.10 27.45
CA CYS A 61 3.00 7.94 27.05
C CYS A 61 2.39 7.41 25.75
N ALA A 62 1.06 7.44 25.61
CA ALA A 62 0.38 6.92 24.41
C ALA A 62 0.93 7.53 23.10
N ALA A 63 1.32 8.80 23.14
CA ALA A 63 1.96 9.49 22.01
C ALA A 63 3.32 8.87 21.61
N GLU A 64 4.14 8.48 22.58
CA GLU A 64 5.44 7.85 22.33
C GLU A 64 5.28 6.45 21.71
N VAL A 65 4.27 5.68 22.16
CA VAL A 65 3.90 4.40 21.54
C VAL A 65 3.45 4.56 20.08
N ILE A 66 2.67 5.60 19.79
CA ILE A 66 2.22 5.90 18.43
C ILE A 66 3.42 6.25 17.54
N ILE A 67 4.28 7.16 18.00
CA ILE A 67 5.46 7.61 17.25
C ILE A 67 6.38 6.43 16.91
N MET A 68 6.72 5.60 17.91
CA MET A 68 7.59 4.43 17.67
C MET A 68 6.98 3.41 16.69
N ALA A 69 5.65 3.30 16.65
CA ALA A 69 4.98 2.35 15.77
C ALA A 69 4.85 2.86 14.32
N ILE A 70 4.76 4.18 14.12
CA ILE A 70 4.68 4.78 12.77
C ILE A 70 6.06 5.12 12.20
N GLU A 71 7.11 5.20 13.01
CA GLU A 71 8.47 5.56 12.57
C GLU A 71 8.93 4.75 11.33
N PRO A 72 8.72 3.42 11.22
CA PRO A 72 9.07 2.69 10.01
C PRO A 72 8.28 3.09 8.75
N PHE A 73 7.07 3.63 8.92
CA PHE A 73 6.24 4.15 7.84
C PHE A 73 6.75 5.51 7.38
N GLU A 74 7.06 6.41 8.31
CA GLU A 74 7.64 7.72 8.02
C GLU A 74 9.03 7.59 7.36
N GLU A 75 9.88 6.67 7.82
CA GLU A 75 11.17 6.37 7.17
C GLU A 75 11.02 5.99 5.69
N ILE A 76 9.92 5.31 5.33
CA ILE A 76 9.64 4.95 3.94
C ILE A 76 9.20 6.17 3.15
N VAL A 77 8.34 7.02 3.73
CA VAL A 77 7.90 8.28 3.11
C VAL A 77 9.11 9.17 2.85
N ASP A 78 9.97 9.37 3.83
CA ASP A 78 11.20 10.15 3.71
C ASP A 78 12.16 9.54 2.70
N GLY A 79 12.34 8.20 2.74
CA GLY A 79 13.17 7.48 1.77
C GLY A 79 12.66 7.59 0.32
N LEU A 80 11.36 7.82 0.12
CA LEU A 80 10.75 8.08 -1.19
C LEU A 80 10.77 9.57 -1.58
N GLY A 81 11.36 10.44 -0.75
CA GLY A 81 11.44 11.88 -0.97
C GLY A 81 10.15 12.65 -0.60
N GLY A 82 9.36 12.10 0.33
CA GLY A 82 8.16 12.73 0.87
C GLY A 82 6.90 12.59 0.02
N TRP A 83 5.76 12.96 0.61
CA TRP A 83 4.43 12.81 0.00
C TRP A 83 4.27 13.52 -1.35
N ALA A 84 4.84 14.72 -1.51
CA ALA A 84 4.77 15.45 -2.77
C ALA A 84 5.37 14.65 -3.94
N ARG A 85 6.51 13.99 -3.72
CA ARG A 85 7.17 13.14 -4.73
C ARG A 85 6.37 11.86 -4.98
N ILE A 86 5.84 11.23 -3.92
CA ILE A 86 4.97 10.05 -4.03
C ILE A 86 3.74 10.36 -4.88
N HIS A 87 3.09 11.51 -4.67
CA HIS A 87 1.93 11.93 -5.46
C HIS A 87 2.30 12.12 -6.94
N ALA A 88 3.37 12.86 -7.23
CA ALA A 88 3.83 13.10 -8.59
C ALA A 88 4.15 11.79 -9.33
N LEU A 89 4.89 10.88 -8.69
CA LEU A 89 5.26 9.58 -9.27
C LEU A 89 4.06 8.64 -9.43
N THR A 90 3.08 8.70 -8.54
CA THR A 90 1.84 7.94 -8.68
C THR A 90 1.02 8.45 -9.87
N GLN A 91 0.94 9.77 -10.05
CA GLN A 91 0.28 10.37 -11.21
C GLN A 91 1.00 10.00 -12.52
N SER A 92 2.34 10.00 -12.53
CA SER A 92 3.13 9.54 -13.69
C SER A 92 2.86 8.07 -13.99
N PHE A 93 2.87 7.20 -12.96
CA PHE A 93 2.56 5.78 -13.12
C PHE A 93 1.17 5.56 -13.72
N ARG A 94 0.17 6.34 -13.28
CA ARG A 94 -1.18 6.32 -13.84
C ARG A 94 -1.20 6.69 -15.32
N ALA A 95 -0.45 7.73 -15.71
CA ALA A 95 -0.38 8.19 -17.10
C ALA A 95 0.37 7.19 -18.01
N GLU A 96 1.44 6.58 -17.51
CA GLU A 96 2.26 5.62 -18.24
C GLU A 96 1.61 4.22 -18.33
N ASN A 97 0.82 3.84 -17.31
CA ASN A 97 0.22 2.51 -17.19
C ASN A 97 -1.31 2.56 -16.98
N PRO A 98 -2.08 3.20 -17.88
CA PRO A 98 -3.51 3.44 -17.68
C PRO A 98 -4.31 2.15 -17.49
N ARG A 99 -3.98 1.08 -18.25
CA ARG A 99 -4.64 -0.23 -18.13
C ARG A 99 -4.41 -0.91 -16.77
N MET A 100 -3.23 -0.72 -16.16
CA MET A 100 -2.97 -1.25 -14.82
C MET A 100 -3.74 -0.43 -13.79
N TRP A 101 -3.77 0.89 -13.97
CA TRP A 101 -4.48 1.81 -13.10
C TRP A 101 -6.01 1.54 -13.08
N GLU A 102 -6.62 1.38 -14.25
CA GLU A 102 -8.04 1.05 -14.41
C GLU A 102 -8.44 -0.25 -13.70
N LYS A 103 -7.52 -1.21 -13.60
CA LYS A 103 -7.72 -2.44 -12.84
C LYS A 103 -7.55 -2.21 -11.35
N LEU A 104 -6.54 -1.43 -10.95
CA LEU A 104 -6.21 -1.22 -9.54
C LEU A 104 -7.35 -0.57 -8.76
N VAL A 105 -7.91 0.53 -9.28
CA VAL A 105 -8.93 1.33 -8.59
C VAL A 105 -10.10 0.48 -8.08
N PRO A 106 -10.85 -0.25 -8.93
CA PRO A 106 -11.99 -1.04 -8.48
C PRO A 106 -11.56 -2.23 -7.61
N ILE A 107 -10.38 -2.80 -7.83
CA ILE A 107 -9.86 -3.93 -7.05
C ILE A 107 -9.47 -3.49 -5.62
N VAL A 108 -8.92 -2.28 -5.44
CA VAL A 108 -8.54 -1.75 -4.13
C VAL A 108 -9.77 -1.38 -3.33
N SER A 109 -10.71 -0.64 -3.93
CA SER A 109 -11.94 -0.21 -3.24
C SER A 109 -12.82 -1.36 -2.75
N LEU A 110 -12.63 -2.58 -3.28
CA LEU A 110 -13.49 -3.73 -2.99
C LEU A 110 -12.82 -4.85 -2.19
N ILE A 111 -11.49 -4.92 -2.14
CA ILE A 111 -10.74 -5.99 -1.45
C ILE A 111 -10.00 -5.42 -0.23
N GLN A 112 -10.50 -5.72 0.97
CA GLN A 112 -9.85 -5.35 2.24
C GLN A 112 -8.52 -6.10 2.48
N PRO A 113 -7.67 -5.60 3.40
CA PRO A 113 -6.55 -6.35 3.96
C PRO A 113 -6.98 -7.76 4.42
N GLY A 114 -6.14 -8.77 4.17
CA GLY A 114 -6.50 -10.17 4.41
C GLY A 114 -7.36 -10.81 3.30
N GLY A 115 -7.76 -10.05 2.27
CA GLY A 115 -8.43 -10.60 1.11
C GLY A 115 -9.91 -10.90 1.33
N LYS A 116 -10.54 -10.26 2.31
CA LYS A 116 -11.99 -10.24 2.43
C LYS A 116 -12.52 -9.25 1.39
N ILE A 117 -13.42 -9.70 0.53
CA ILE A 117 -14.16 -8.80 -0.35
C ILE A 117 -15.21 -8.14 0.54
N ARG A 118 -15.50 -6.84 0.35
CA ARG A 118 -16.71 -6.20 0.92
C ARG A 118 -17.93 -6.82 0.23
N ASP A 119 -18.19 -8.07 0.54
CA ASP A 119 -19.32 -8.84 0.09
C ASP A 119 -20.22 -9.02 1.31
N GLY A 120 -21.07 -8.03 1.54
CA GLY A 120 -22.16 -8.18 2.51
C GLY A 120 -23.04 -9.38 2.17
N LEU A 121 -23.10 -9.78 0.88
CA LEU A 121 -23.96 -10.86 0.35
C LEU A 121 -23.44 -11.56 -0.96
N GLY A 122 -22.15 -11.47 -1.33
CA GLY A 122 -21.56 -12.29 -2.42
C GLY A 122 -21.71 -11.78 -3.87
N GLY A 123 -22.13 -10.53 -4.09
CA GLY A 123 -22.36 -9.97 -5.43
C GLY A 123 -21.21 -9.15 -6.04
N MET A 124 -20.31 -8.61 -5.21
CA MET A 124 -19.31 -7.63 -5.67
C MET A 124 -18.10 -8.28 -6.33
N SER A 125 -17.71 -9.48 -5.90
CA SER A 125 -16.69 -10.28 -6.59
C SER A 125 -17.18 -10.75 -7.97
N ALA A 126 -18.45 -11.12 -8.07
CA ALA A 126 -19.13 -11.44 -9.31
C ALA A 126 -19.22 -10.22 -10.25
N MET A 127 -19.51 -9.03 -9.73
CA MET A 127 -19.52 -7.78 -10.50
C MET A 127 -18.13 -7.46 -11.09
N LEU A 128 -17.06 -7.62 -10.31
CA LEU A 128 -15.69 -7.45 -10.81
C LEU A 128 -15.31 -8.52 -11.84
N SER A 129 -15.69 -9.77 -11.58
CA SER A 129 -15.50 -10.88 -12.51
C SER A 129 -16.15 -10.56 -13.85
N GLN A 130 -17.43 -10.13 -13.83
CA GLN A 130 -18.17 -9.73 -15.03
C GLN A 130 -17.51 -8.54 -15.74
N ARG A 131 -17.11 -7.50 -15.01
CA ARG A 131 -16.42 -6.32 -15.57
C ARG A 131 -15.13 -6.67 -16.30
N PHE A 132 -14.41 -7.69 -15.84
CA PHE A 132 -13.16 -8.14 -16.44
C PHE A 132 -13.28 -9.43 -17.27
N GLY A 133 -14.50 -9.81 -17.70
CA GLY A 133 -14.71 -10.92 -18.62
C GLY A 133 -14.72 -12.32 -17.97
N GLY A 134 -15.35 -12.45 -16.82
CA GLY A 134 -15.49 -13.72 -16.09
C GLY A 134 -14.25 -14.11 -15.27
N VAL A 135 -13.41 -13.14 -14.89
CA VAL A 135 -12.15 -13.41 -14.19
C VAL A 135 -12.40 -13.75 -12.71
N GLY A 136 -11.97 -14.94 -12.30
CA GLY A 136 -12.10 -15.39 -10.91
C GLY A 136 -11.28 -14.57 -9.89
N GLU A 137 -11.71 -14.60 -8.63
CA GLU A 137 -11.11 -13.83 -7.53
C GLU A 137 -9.60 -14.03 -7.36
N LYS A 138 -9.11 -15.26 -7.56
CA LYS A 138 -7.68 -15.59 -7.46
C LYS A 138 -6.85 -14.74 -8.43
N THR A 139 -7.37 -14.51 -9.63
CA THR A 139 -6.72 -13.70 -10.65
C THR A 139 -6.80 -12.21 -10.31
N LEU A 140 -7.93 -11.73 -9.81
CA LEU A 140 -8.05 -10.33 -9.32
C LEU A 140 -7.04 -10.04 -8.19
N ARG A 141 -6.88 -10.98 -7.24
CA ARG A 141 -5.87 -10.89 -6.17
C ARG A 141 -4.44 -10.90 -6.72
N ARG A 142 -4.17 -11.71 -7.75
CA ARG A 142 -2.87 -11.75 -8.41
C ARG A 142 -2.57 -10.41 -9.10
N TRP A 143 -3.52 -9.87 -9.86
CA TRP A 143 -3.38 -8.56 -10.49
C TRP A 143 -3.16 -7.46 -9.45
N LYS A 144 -3.92 -7.44 -8.34
CA LYS A 144 -3.69 -6.50 -7.23
C LYS A 144 -2.22 -6.53 -6.78
N LYS A 145 -1.70 -7.73 -6.51
CA LYS A 145 -0.31 -7.91 -6.06
C LYS A 145 0.71 -7.48 -7.11
N GLU A 146 0.48 -7.81 -8.38
CA GLU A 146 1.37 -7.45 -9.48
C GLU A 146 1.38 -5.94 -9.71
N ILE A 147 0.22 -5.28 -9.70
CA ILE A 147 0.13 -3.83 -9.90
C ILE A 147 0.74 -3.07 -8.71
N ILE A 148 0.45 -3.48 -7.46
CA ILE A 148 1.09 -2.87 -6.27
C ILE A 148 2.61 -3.04 -6.33
N ARG A 149 3.10 -4.20 -6.79
CA ARG A 149 4.54 -4.42 -6.96
C ARG A 149 5.13 -3.53 -8.05
N ALA A 150 4.44 -3.37 -9.18
CA ALA A 150 4.87 -2.49 -10.26
C ALA A 150 4.92 -1.03 -9.79
N LEU A 151 3.90 -0.56 -9.07
CA LEU A 151 3.89 0.78 -8.47
C LEU A 151 5.03 0.94 -7.45
N ALA A 152 5.27 -0.06 -6.59
CA ALA A 152 6.37 -0.01 -5.64
C ALA A 152 7.74 0.09 -6.33
N ILE A 153 7.94 -0.66 -7.42
CA ILE A 153 9.15 -0.58 -8.23
C ILE A 153 9.25 0.81 -8.87
N HIS A 154 8.17 1.33 -9.45
CA HIS A 154 8.16 2.67 -10.04
C HIS A 154 8.57 3.74 -9.04
N LEU A 155 7.93 3.76 -7.86
CA LEU A 155 8.28 4.69 -6.77
C LEU A 155 9.75 4.59 -6.37
N LEU A 156 10.31 3.37 -6.34
CA LEU A 156 11.72 3.15 -6.01
C LEU A 156 12.67 3.58 -7.11
N THR A 157 12.42 3.18 -8.35
CA THR A 157 13.31 3.49 -9.47
C THR A 157 13.51 5.00 -9.58
N TRP A 158 12.43 5.76 -9.41
CA TRP A 158 12.45 7.21 -9.42
C TRP A 158 12.81 7.85 -8.08
N ALA A 159 12.95 7.09 -6.98
CA ALA A 159 13.61 7.57 -5.76
C ALA A 159 15.14 7.53 -5.91
N TYR A 160 15.66 6.58 -6.69
CA TYR A 160 17.09 6.37 -6.97
C TYR A 160 17.61 7.08 -8.24
N THR A 161 16.82 7.94 -8.90
CA THR A 161 17.26 8.69 -10.09
C THR A 161 18.27 9.81 -9.82
N ASP A 162 19.06 9.70 -8.74
CA ASP A 162 20.43 10.24 -8.69
C ASP A 162 21.44 9.31 -9.41
N GLY A 163 21.00 8.39 -10.29
CA GLY A 163 21.90 7.81 -11.31
C GLY A 163 21.64 6.41 -11.86
N PHE A 164 20.62 5.64 -11.45
CA PHE A 164 20.44 4.27 -12.00
C PHE A 164 19.00 3.92 -12.39
N SER A 165 18.77 3.85 -13.71
CA SER A 165 17.52 3.42 -14.33
C SER A 165 17.37 1.89 -14.28
N LEU A 166 16.50 1.37 -13.42
CA LEU A 166 16.11 -0.05 -13.41
C LEU A 166 14.89 -0.29 -14.31
N ASN A 167 15.13 -0.43 -15.61
CA ASN A 167 14.15 -1.00 -16.54
C ASN A 167 13.98 -2.50 -16.25
N TYR A 168 13.09 -2.86 -15.32
CA TYR A 168 12.69 -4.27 -15.13
C TYR A 168 11.54 -4.62 -16.07
N TYR A 169 11.86 -5.32 -17.16
CA TYR A 169 10.88 -6.06 -17.95
C TYR A 169 10.87 -7.52 -17.47
N PRO A 170 9.74 -8.06 -16.97
CA PRO A 170 9.67 -9.49 -16.68
C PRO A 170 9.81 -10.28 -17.98
N PRO A 171 10.64 -11.33 -18.04
CA PRO A 171 10.78 -12.13 -19.25
C PRO A 171 9.43 -12.80 -19.56
N LYS A 172 8.90 -12.53 -20.76
CA LYS A 172 7.83 -13.35 -21.34
C LYS A 172 8.40 -14.76 -21.46
N LYS A 173 7.79 -15.73 -20.76
CA LYS A 173 8.00 -17.14 -21.09
C LYS A 173 7.46 -17.33 -22.52
N LEU A 174 8.38 -17.50 -23.47
CA LEU A 174 8.06 -18.07 -24.76
C LEU A 174 7.72 -19.54 -24.51
N ASN A 175 6.54 -19.96 -24.97
CA ASN A 175 6.15 -21.36 -25.02
C ASN A 175 7.06 -22.13 -25.97
#